data_AF-A0A439SQS5-F1
#
_entry.id   AF-A0A439SQS5-F1
#
_cell.length_a   1.000
_cell.length_b   1.000
_cell.length_c   1.000
_cell.angle_alpha   90.00
_cell.angle_beta   90.00
_cell.angle_gamma   90.00
#
_symmetry.space_group_name_H-M   'P 1'
#
loop_
_entity.id
_entity.type
_entity.pdbx_description
1 polymer ?
#
loop_
_entity_poly.entity_id
_entity_poly.type
_entity_poly.pdbx_seq_one_letter_code
_entity_poly.pdbx_strand_id
1 'polypeptide(L)'
;MMRFSIMVGLVIASSMARAGDNLPYSPSADVPDYVATMTVQPLVGPTHTRIVTHHGGWVRVEEMQATTYGNPAKQISVTFRGDSQTGYSPVSISRETSTSYERIRGVIETGQTQTHDSERCDVREIQRRDPDRSEPGLKWLSCVTADGIEIATEVFVNGSPFRQSTLVKLERRPVSAEEVALPAKLLDVAQWLHFDDQPAATGVKQPPDFAMRMQWKGAVRVMRRHDPWIYDEAAYPDGRRYLSIRNARTGQELSFRAAKGGAFENLFLCQKCQPGDMLSILHGRDAVPKSMGHTDSVLGEPCEWFDMAPRTADVNHSQCLTPDRIPLEIGIGGAWAPREEFVADEIQRRDLKPEEILPPADVLTRSNWDIPG
;
A
#
# COMPACT_ATOMS: atom_id res chain seq x y z
N MET A 1 -44.31 -1.91 37.93
CA MET A 1 -43.66 -0.58 38.06
C MET A 1 -42.16 -0.78 37.97
N MET A 2 -41.58 -0.42 36.83
CA MET A 2 -40.14 -0.40 36.58
C MET A 2 -39.49 0.79 37.31
N ARG A 3 -38.34 0.54 37.93
CA ARG A 3 -37.25 1.50 38.02
C ARG A 3 -35.95 0.73 37.83
N PHE A 4 -35.29 0.94 36.70
CA PHE A 4 -33.85 0.71 36.60
C PHE A 4 -33.23 1.89 35.87
N SER A 5 -32.36 2.55 36.61
CA SER A 5 -31.59 3.72 36.23
C SER A 5 -30.67 3.39 35.05
N ILE A 6 -30.70 4.25 34.03
CA ILE A 6 -29.73 4.24 32.92
C ILE A 6 -28.46 4.91 33.45
N MET A 7 -27.41 4.11 33.69
CA MET A 7 -26.05 4.61 33.83
C MET A 7 -25.47 4.84 32.44
N VAL A 8 -25.11 6.09 32.19
CA VAL A 8 -24.43 6.59 31.01
C VAL A 8 -22.99 6.07 31.02
N GLY A 9 -22.65 5.23 30.04
CA GLY A 9 -21.25 4.89 29.72
C GLY A 9 -20.70 5.91 28.75
N LEU A 10 -19.87 6.82 29.24
CA LEU A 10 -19.15 7.81 28.46
C LEU A 10 -18.03 7.09 27.67
N VAL A 11 -18.27 6.75 26.41
CA VAL A 11 -17.23 6.29 25.50
C VAL A 11 -16.49 7.53 25.00
N ILE A 12 -15.36 7.85 25.62
CA ILE A 12 -14.41 8.82 25.04
C ILE A 12 -13.79 8.12 23.85
N ALA A 13 -14.28 8.44 22.65
CA ALA A 13 -13.66 8.07 21.39
C ALA A 13 -12.36 8.88 21.22
N SER A 14 -11.29 8.47 21.89
CA SER A 14 -9.94 8.79 21.44
C SER A 14 -9.67 7.90 20.23
N SER A 15 -9.45 8.53 19.07
CA SER A 15 -9.09 7.88 17.81
C SER A 15 -7.97 6.85 18.04
N MET A 16 -8.35 5.56 18.07
CA MET A 16 -7.42 4.44 18.16
C MET A 16 -6.71 4.31 16.81
N ALA A 17 -5.38 4.40 16.82
CA ALA A 17 -4.70 4.68 15.58
C ALA A 17 -3.36 3.91 15.47
N ARG A 18 -3.26 3.05 14.47
CA ARG A 18 -2.01 2.53 13.89
C ARG A 18 -2.09 2.78 12.39
N ALA A 19 -0.92 2.98 11.79
CA ALA A 19 -0.73 2.63 10.41
C ALA A 19 0.11 1.35 10.35
N GLY A 20 -0.45 0.25 9.84
CA GLY A 20 0.30 -0.94 9.47
C GLY A 20 0.99 -1.69 10.62
N ASP A 21 1.63 -2.80 10.26
CA ASP A 21 2.32 -3.72 11.19
C ASP A 21 3.62 -3.14 11.76
N ASN A 22 4.10 -2.02 11.22
CA ASN A 22 5.43 -1.48 11.52
C ASN A 22 5.44 -0.23 12.39
N LEU A 23 4.32 0.45 12.63
CA LEU A 23 4.26 1.59 13.55
C LEU A 23 3.88 1.17 14.97
N PRO A 24 4.38 1.86 16.02
CA PRO A 24 3.86 1.67 17.35
C PRO A 24 2.36 2.01 17.42
N TYR A 25 1.61 1.30 18.26
CA TYR A 25 0.26 1.68 18.65
C TYR A 25 0.32 2.93 19.51
N SER A 26 -0.58 3.88 19.23
CA SER A 26 -0.78 5.03 20.10
C SER A 26 -2.26 5.20 20.42
N PRO A 27 -2.64 5.30 21.71
CA PRO A 27 -4.01 5.57 22.10
C PRO A 27 -4.43 7.03 21.88
N SER A 28 -3.47 7.95 21.66
CA SER A 28 -3.71 9.39 21.49
C SER A 28 -2.71 10.03 20.51
N ALA A 29 -2.98 11.27 20.09
CA ALA A 29 -2.03 12.07 19.32
C ALA A 29 -0.98 12.77 20.22
N ASP A 30 -1.23 12.83 21.54
CA ASP A 30 -0.47 13.64 22.51
C ASP A 30 0.59 12.83 23.26
N VAL A 31 1.27 11.91 22.57
CA VAL A 31 2.38 11.14 23.15
C VAL A 31 3.60 12.07 23.29
N PRO A 32 4.35 12.03 24.40
CA PRO A 32 5.54 12.86 24.55
C PRO A 32 6.63 12.49 23.55
N ASP A 33 7.61 13.35 23.35
CA ASP A 33 8.81 13.01 22.57
C ASP A 33 9.60 11.91 23.29
N TYR A 34 10.04 10.90 22.53
CA TYR A 34 10.84 9.81 23.07
C TYR A 34 11.71 9.12 22.02
N VAL A 35 12.73 8.43 22.52
CA VAL A 35 13.46 7.41 21.78
C VAL A 35 13.39 6.09 22.55
N ALA A 36 12.85 5.05 21.92
CA ALA A 36 12.76 3.71 22.49
C ALA A 36 13.63 2.75 21.68
N THR A 37 14.50 2.01 22.36
CA THR A 37 15.23 0.88 21.80
C THR A 37 14.55 -0.40 22.26
N MET A 38 14.20 -1.26 21.30
CA MET A 38 13.49 -2.51 21.53
C MET A 38 14.23 -3.67 20.88
N THR A 39 14.03 -4.88 21.39
CA THR A 39 14.34 -6.12 20.69
C THR A 39 13.08 -6.63 20.01
N VAL A 40 13.22 -7.18 18.81
CA VAL A 40 12.15 -7.85 18.07
C VAL A 40 12.53 -9.31 17.89
N GLN A 41 11.67 -10.20 18.38
CA GLN A 41 11.75 -11.63 18.17
C GLN A 41 10.74 -12.04 17.10
N PRO A 42 11.19 -12.35 15.86
CA PRO A 42 10.32 -12.83 14.80
C PRO A 42 9.99 -14.32 14.97
N LEU A 43 8.99 -14.82 14.23
CA LEU A 43 8.71 -16.26 14.13
C LEU A 43 9.92 -17.05 13.62
N VAL A 44 10.63 -16.49 12.63
CA VAL A 44 11.77 -17.11 11.97
C VAL A 44 12.92 -16.10 11.90
N GLY A 45 14.11 -16.55 12.29
CA GLY A 45 15.34 -15.76 12.22
C GLY A 45 15.79 -15.22 13.58
N PRO A 46 16.91 -14.46 13.60
CA PRO A 46 17.47 -13.94 14.83
C PRO A 46 16.66 -12.76 15.37
N THR A 47 16.69 -12.62 16.70
CA THR A 47 16.29 -11.38 17.37
C THR A 47 17.13 -10.22 16.84
N HIS A 48 16.50 -9.07 16.62
CA HIS A 48 17.16 -7.88 16.10
C HIS A 48 16.65 -6.63 16.81
N THR A 49 17.34 -5.51 16.58
CA THR A 49 17.01 -4.23 17.19
C THR A 49 15.99 -3.47 16.37
N ARG A 50 15.08 -2.79 17.07
CA ARG A 50 14.12 -1.82 16.56
C ARG A 50 14.27 -0.54 17.37
N ILE A 51 14.45 0.59 16.69
CA ILE A 51 14.55 1.91 17.33
C ILE A 51 13.34 2.72 16.90
N VAL A 52 12.61 3.30 17.85
CA VAL A 52 11.46 4.16 17.62
C VAL A 52 11.79 5.55 18.13
N THR A 53 11.74 6.54 17.24
CA THR A 53 11.89 7.95 17.58
C THR A 53 10.52 8.62 17.36
N HIS A 54 9.99 9.33 18.34
CA HIS A 54 8.70 10.01 18.25
C HIS A 54 8.85 11.52 18.46
N HIS A 55 8.16 12.30 17.62
CA HIS A 55 7.99 13.73 17.80
C HIS A 55 6.70 14.22 17.13
N GLY A 56 5.89 15.00 17.86
CA GLY A 56 4.72 15.68 17.29
C GLY A 56 3.71 14.76 16.58
N GLY A 57 3.51 13.54 17.10
CA GLY A 57 2.62 12.53 16.52
C GLY A 57 3.21 11.75 15.35
N TRP A 58 4.42 12.10 14.89
CA TRP A 58 5.18 11.35 13.91
C TRP A 58 6.20 10.44 14.57
N VAL A 59 6.42 9.29 13.96
CA VAL A 59 7.46 8.35 14.35
C VAL A 59 8.38 8.03 13.20
N ARG A 60 9.65 7.79 13.53
CA ARG A 60 10.65 7.13 12.69
C ARG A 60 11.05 5.83 13.37
N VAL A 61 10.82 4.72 12.69
CA VAL A 61 11.13 3.37 13.13
C VAL A 61 12.26 2.82 12.27
N GLU A 62 13.39 2.53 12.88
CA GLU A 62 14.52 1.86 12.24
C GLU A 62 14.53 0.40 12.68
N GLU A 63 14.37 -0.51 11.74
CA GLU A 63 14.33 -1.95 12.01
C GLU A 63 15.00 -2.70 10.86
N MET A 64 16.06 -3.46 11.17
CA MET A 64 16.90 -4.12 10.19
C MET A 64 17.45 -3.14 9.11
N GLN A 65 17.04 -3.32 7.85
CA GLN A 65 17.43 -2.48 6.70
C GLN A 65 16.29 -1.55 6.24
N ALA A 66 15.19 -1.50 7.00
CA ALA A 66 14.03 -0.69 6.69
C ALA A 66 13.93 0.50 7.64
N THR A 67 13.55 1.65 7.07
CA THR A 67 13.09 2.80 7.85
C THR A 67 11.60 3.00 7.55
N THR A 68 10.79 3.05 8.60
CA THR A 68 9.37 3.34 8.50
C THR A 68 9.08 4.65 9.21
N TYR A 69 8.55 5.61 8.48
CA TYR A 69 7.97 6.82 9.05
C TYR A 69 6.48 6.64 9.15
N GLY A 70 5.83 7.33 10.08
CA GLY A 70 4.38 7.37 10.05
C GLY A 70 3.77 8.19 11.14
N ASN A 71 2.46 8.33 11.04
CA ASN A 71 1.66 9.00 12.03
C ASN A 71 0.56 8.03 12.45
N PRO A 72 0.66 7.42 13.65
CA PRO A 72 -0.32 6.47 14.13
C PRO A 72 -1.72 7.06 14.10
N ALA A 73 -1.91 8.30 14.60
CA ALA A 73 -3.19 9.03 14.67
C ALA A 73 -3.89 9.19 13.31
N LYS A 74 -3.10 9.45 12.26
CA LYS A 74 -3.59 9.57 10.87
C LYS A 74 -3.60 8.24 10.11
N GLN A 75 -3.18 7.16 10.75
CA GLN A 75 -3.08 5.82 10.18
C GLN A 75 -2.32 5.79 8.85
N ILE A 76 -1.29 6.63 8.71
CA ILE A 76 -0.38 6.63 7.56
C ILE A 76 1.02 6.15 7.92
N SER A 77 1.60 5.33 7.05
CA SER A 77 2.99 4.91 7.09
C SER A 77 3.67 5.13 5.75
N VAL A 78 4.97 5.40 5.79
CA VAL A 78 5.88 5.44 4.67
C VAL A 78 7.05 4.52 5.02
N THR A 79 7.17 3.40 4.32
CA THR A 79 8.24 2.43 4.53
C THR A 79 9.17 2.45 3.33
N PHE A 80 10.48 2.46 3.58
CA PHE A 80 11.46 2.19 2.55
C PHE A 80 12.63 1.37 3.07
N ARG A 81 13.25 0.63 2.16
CA ARG A 81 14.49 -0.11 2.43
C ARG A 81 15.67 0.70 1.92
N GLY A 82 16.73 0.73 2.71
CA GLY A 82 18.00 1.33 2.27
C GLY A 82 18.55 0.55 1.09
N ASP A 83 18.93 1.26 0.04
CA ASP A 83 19.62 0.70 -1.12
C ASP A 83 20.92 1.48 -1.35
N SER A 84 22.03 0.76 -1.36
CA SER A 84 23.38 1.30 -1.61
C SER A 84 23.53 2.07 -2.93
N GLN A 85 22.68 1.82 -3.94
CA GLN A 85 22.75 2.49 -5.24
C GLN A 85 21.79 3.68 -5.37
N THR A 86 20.61 3.61 -4.76
CA THR A 86 19.51 4.58 -4.95
C THR A 86 19.22 5.41 -3.70
N GLY A 87 19.93 5.14 -2.60
CA GLY A 87 19.66 5.68 -1.27
C GLY A 87 18.53 4.91 -0.57
N TYR A 88 17.34 4.87 -1.19
CA TYR A 88 16.18 4.16 -0.66
C TYR A 88 15.20 3.76 -1.78
N SER A 89 15.08 2.45 -2.04
CA SER A 89 14.12 1.86 -2.97
C SER A 89 13.87 0.40 -2.59
N PRO A 90 12.63 -0.11 -2.59
CA PRO A 90 11.41 0.61 -2.93
C PRO A 90 10.83 1.43 -1.77
N VAL A 91 9.88 2.31 -2.08
CA VAL A 91 9.04 3.07 -1.13
C VAL A 91 7.60 2.57 -1.21
N SER A 92 6.98 2.37 -0.06
CA SER A 92 5.54 2.11 0.07
C SER A 92 4.94 3.11 1.05
N ILE A 93 3.92 3.83 0.59
CA ILE A 93 3.06 4.69 1.40
C ILE A 93 1.72 3.99 1.53
N SER A 94 1.27 3.79 2.76
CA SER A 94 0.00 3.12 3.04
C SER A 94 -0.77 3.90 4.09
N ARG A 95 -2.05 4.13 3.80
CA ARG A 95 -3.03 4.70 4.73
C ARG A 95 -4.13 3.68 4.97
N GLU A 96 -4.39 3.34 6.24
CA GLU A 96 -5.55 2.50 6.56
C GLU A 96 -6.84 3.31 6.28
N THR A 97 -7.78 2.70 5.57
CA THR A 97 -9.09 3.28 5.23
C THR A 97 -10.22 2.48 5.85
N SER A 98 -11.46 2.95 5.74
CA SER A 98 -12.64 2.23 6.24
C SER A 98 -12.82 0.85 5.60
N THR A 99 -12.27 0.65 4.41
CA THR A 99 -12.31 -0.61 3.65
C THR A 99 -11.08 -1.47 3.84
N SER A 100 -10.03 -1.00 4.52
CA SER A 100 -8.81 -1.78 4.71
C SER A 100 -9.08 -3.02 5.56
N TYR A 101 -8.56 -4.15 5.10
CA TYR A 101 -8.83 -5.47 5.67
C TYR A 101 -8.36 -5.57 7.13
N GLU A 102 -7.15 -5.10 7.42
CA GLU A 102 -6.51 -5.21 8.73
C GLU A 102 -6.64 -3.94 9.59
N ARG A 103 -7.58 -3.05 9.25
CA ARG A 103 -7.74 -1.80 10.01
C ARG A 103 -8.08 -2.06 11.47
N ILE A 104 -7.63 -1.19 12.37
CA ILE A 104 -8.10 -1.25 13.77
C ILE A 104 -9.61 -0.99 13.81
N ARG A 105 -10.34 -1.94 14.42
CA ARG A 105 -11.79 -1.92 14.66
C ARG A 105 -12.13 -1.55 16.09
N GLY A 106 -11.23 -1.82 17.03
CA GLY A 106 -11.41 -1.51 18.44
C GLY A 106 -10.22 -1.93 19.27
N VAL A 107 -10.27 -1.60 20.56
CA VAL A 107 -9.28 -2.00 21.56
C VAL A 107 -10.02 -2.49 22.79
N ILE A 108 -9.58 -3.63 23.33
CA ILE A 108 -10.08 -4.19 24.58
C ILE A 108 -9.03 -4.00 25.66
N GLU A 109 -9.44 -3.38 26.77
CA GLU A 109 -8.64 -3.34 28.00
C GLU A 109 -8.60 -4.73 28.62
N THR A 110 -7.40 -5.31 28.79
CA THR A 110 -7.27 -6.67 29.34
C THR A 110 -7.29 -6.70 30.87
N GLY A 111 -7.07 -5.54 31.51
CA GLY A 111 -6.83 -5.41 32.96
C GLY A 111 -5.48 -5.96 33.42
N GLN A 112 -4.63 -6.46 32.51
CA GLN A 112 -3.29 -6.94 32.82
C GLN A 112 -2.27 -5.80 32.76
N THR A 113 -1.24 -5.90 33.58
CA THR A 113 -0.12 -4.95 33.59
C THR A 113 1.20 -5.68 33.50
N GLN A 114 2.16 -5.13 32.77
CA GLN A 114 3.53 -5.66 32.68
C GLN A 114 4.56 -4.59 33.07
N THR A 115 5.81 -5.01 33.18
CA THR A 115 6.94 -4.12 33.43
C THR A 115 8.13 -4.52 32.57
N HIS A 116 8.65 -3.57 31.81
CA HIS A 116 9.79 -3.73 30.90
C HIS A 116 10.75 -2.57 31.09
N ASP A 117 12.04 -2.81 31.27
CA ASP A 117 13.05 -1.76 31.57
C ASP A 117 12.60 -0.76 32.67
N SER A 118 12.03 -1.27 33.77
CA SER A 118 11.46 -0.48 34.88
C SER A 118 10.23 0.39 34.53
N GLU A 119 9.74 0.34 33.29
CA GLU A 119 8.53 1.00 32.84
C GLU A 119 7.31 0.10 33.04
N ARG A 120 6.29 0.61 33.74
CA ARG A 120 5.02 -0.08 33.93
C ARG A 120 4.07 0.27 32.79
N CYS A 121 3.39 -0.75 32.25
CA CYS A 121 2.43 -0.58 31.18
C CYS A 121 1.16 -1.42 31.39
N ASP A 122 0.07 -0.95 30.80
CA ASP A 122 -1.21 -1.67 30.72
C ASP A 122 -1.31 -2.40 29.40
N VAL A 123 -1.71 -3.67 29.44
CA VAL A 123 -1.84 -4.52 28.25
C VAL A 123 -3.22 -4.35 27.64
N ARG A 124 -3.25 -4.11 26.34
CA ARG A 124 -4.47 -3.92 25.55
C ARG A 124 -4.48 -4.87 24.36
N GLU A 125 -5.65 -5.41 24.04
CA GLU A 125 -5.84 -6.21 22.83
C GLU A 125 -6.34 -5.32 21.70
N ILE A 126 -5.62 -5.30 20.58
CA ILE A 126 -5.98 -4.53 19.39
C ILE A 126 -6.78 -5.43 18.44
N GLN A 127 -8.05 -5.07 18.23
CA GLN A 127 -8.92 -5.79 17.30
C GLN A 127 -8.75 -5.23 15.89
N ARG A 128 -8.21 -6.03 14.97
CA ARG A 128 -8.03 -5.68 13.55
C ARG A 128 -9.05 -6.33 12.60
N ARG A 129 -9.89 -7.24 13.11
CA ARG A 129 -10.76 -8.09 12.28
C ARG A 129 -12.19 -7.62 12.25
N ASP A 130 -12.84 -7.90 11.12
CA ASP A 130 -14.28 -7.81 11.02
C ASP A 130 -14.91 -8.85 11.98
N PRO A 131 -15.69 -8.42 13.00
CA PRO A 131 -16.31 -9.34 13.95
C PRO A 131 -17.23 -10.36 13.28
N ASP A 132 -17.70 -10.09 12.06
CA ASP A 132 -18.61 -10.96 11.30
C ASP A 132 -17.90 -12.07 10.51
N ARG A 133 -16.56 -12.15 10.53
CA ARG A 133 -15.79 -13.22 9.85
C ARG A 133 -15.14 -14.18 10.83
N SER A 134 -15.50 -15.47 10.72
CA SER A 134 -15.09 -16.56 11.63
C SER A 134 -13.69 -17.14 11.37
N GLU A 135 -12.82 -16.48 10.61
CA GLU A 135 -11.50 -17.04 10.26
C GLU A 135 -10.50 -16.95 11.44
N PRO A 136 -9.49 -17.85 11.51
CA PRO A 136 -8.54 -17.90 12.63
C PRO A 136 -7.66 -16.65 12.75
N GLY A 137 -7.76 -15.98 13.91
CA GLY A 137 -7.24 -14.66 14.33
C GLY A 137 -5.73 -14.41 14.27
N LEU A 138 -5.29 -13.22 13.83
CA LEU A 138 -4.11 -12.59 14.45
C LEU A 138 -4.61 -11.94 15.73
N LYS A 139 -4.08 -12.38 16.89
CA LYS A 139 -4.33 -11.72 18.17
C LYS A 139 -3.16 -10.78 18.44
N TRP A 140 -3.46 -9.51 18.65
CA TRP A 140 -2.45 -8.47 18.83
C TRP A 140 -2.58 -7.86 20.22
N LEU A 141 -1.53 -7.96 21.03
CA LEU A 141 -1.43 -7.34 22.34
C LEU A 141 -0.40 -6.22 22.29
N SER A 142 -0.71 -5.10 22.93
CA SER A 142 0.16 -3.93 23.05
C SER A 142 0.25 -3.54 24.51
N CYS A 143 1.47 -3.34 25.03
CA CYS A 143 1.69 -2.84 26.39
C CYS A 143 2.08 -1.37 26.32
N VAL A 144 1.20 -0.52 26.86
CA VAL A 144 1.29 0.94 26.73
C VAL A 144 1.48 1.58 28.10
N THR A 145 2.45 2.47 28.21
CA THR A 145 2.69 3.25 29.44
C THR A 145 1.55 4.25 29.70
N ALA A 146 1.51 4.82 30.91
CA ALA A 146 0.48 5.80 31.29
C ALA A 146 0.47 7.07 30.40
N ASP A 147 1.62 7.42 29.84
CA ASP A 147 1.81 8.55 28.91
C ASP A 147 1.65 8.15 27.42
N GLY A 148 1.20 6.92 27.14
CA GLY A 148 0.78 6.51 25.80
C GLY A 148 1.86 5.88 24.91
N ILE A 149 3.03 5.54 25.46
CA ILE A 149 4.14 4.93 24.70
C ILE A 149 3.97 3.41 24.66
N GLU A 150 3.92 2.81 23.46
CA GLU A 150 4.00 1.35 23.31
C GLU A 150 5.43 0.88 23.61
N ILE A 151 5.57 0.05 24.66
CA ILE A 151 6.87 -0.48 25.13
C ILE A 151 6.98 -2.00 24.98
N ALA A 152 5.90 -2.69 24.63
CA ALA A 152 5.97 -4.08 24.20
C ALA A 152 4.79 -4.42 23.29
N THR A 153 4.99 -5.39 22.40
CA THR A 153 3.94 -5.90 21.52
C THR A 153 4.06 -7.42 21.43
N GLU A 154 2.93 -8.14 21.42
CA GLU A 154 2.89 -9.57 21.16
C GLU A 154 1.82 -9.87 20.11
N VAL A 155 2.21 -10.58 19.05
CA VAL A 155 1.33 -11.02 17.97
C VAL A 155 1.26 -12.53 17.99
N PHE A 156 0.05 -13.09 18.01
CA PHE A 156 -0.18 -14.53 17.98
C PHE A 156 -0.96 -14.92 16.73
N VAL A 157 -0.58 -16.03 16.12
CA VAL A 157 -1.34 -16.72 15.06
C VAL A 157 -1.85 -18.02 15.66
N ASN A 158 -3.17 -18.24 15.69
CA ASN A 158 -3.77 -19.48 16.21
C ASN A 158 -3.27 -19.86 17.62
N GLY A 159 -3.05 -18.86 18.48
CA GLY A 159 -2.54 -19.04 19.84
C GLY A 159 -1.02 -19.24 19.96
N SER A 160 -0.30 -19.36 18.85
CA SER A 160 1.18 -19.46 18.84
C SER A 160 1.82 -18.07 18.65
N PRO A 161 2.88 -17.72 19.39
CA PRO A 161 3.62 -16.47 19.18
C PRO A 161 4.14 -16.38 17.75
N PHE A 162 3.87 -15.26 17.10
CA PHE A 162 4.29 -14.95 15.73
C PHE A 162 5.36 -13.85 15.71
N ARG A 163 5.21 -12.82 16.55
CA ARG A 163 6.18 -11.74 16.68
C ARG A 163 6.06 -11.12 18.06
N GLN A 164 7.18 -10.80 18.67
CA GLN A 164 7.23 -10.07 19.93
C GLN A 164 8.21 -8.90 19.83
N SER A 165 7.87 -7.76 20.42
CA SER A 165 8.78 -6.65 20.65
C SER A 165 8.81 -6.29 22.13
N THR A 166 10.00 -6.01 22.67
CA THR A 166 10.18 -5.73 24.09
C THR A 166 11.15 -4.57 24.27
N LEU A 167 10.80 -3.62 25.15
CA LEU A 167 11.66 -2.49 25.50
C LEU A 167 12.97 -2.95 26.13
N VAL A 168 14.06 -2.34 25.67
CA VAL A 168 15.40 -2.45 26.27
C VAL A 168 15.84 -1.13 26.88
N LYS A 169 15.43 0.00 26.29
CA LYS A 169 15.77 1.33 26.76
C LYS A 169 14.71 2.35 26.35
N LEU A 170 14.24 3.17 27.28
CA LEU A 170 13.39 4.33 26.99
C LEU A 170 14.04 5.64 27.41
N GLU A 171 14.11 6.59 26.48
CA GLU A 171 14.56 7.96 26.73
C GLU A 171 13.43 8.95 26.42
N ARG A 172 12.82 9.53 27.45
CA ARG A 172 11.90 10.67 27.30
C ARG A 172 12.70 11.95 27.22
N ARG A 173 12.99 12.39 26.00
CA ARG A 173 13.78 13.59 25.71
C ARG A 173 13.13 14.39 24.60
N PRO A 174 13.35 15.71 24.52
CA PRO A 174 13.02 16.46 23.33
C PRO A 174 13.63 15.81 22.08
N VAL A 175 12.83 15.70 21.03
CA VAL A 175 13.25 15.20 19.72
C VAL A 175 13.00 16.34 18.73
N SER A 176 13.94 16.55 17.82
CA SER A 176 13.82 17.57 16.78
C SER A 176 12.90 17.08 15.64
N ALA A 177 12.24 18.01 14.95
CA ALA A 177 11.38 17.66 13.82
C ALA A 177 12.17 16.96 12.70
N GLU A 178 13.44 17.30 12.55
CA GLU A 178 14.37 16.73 11.56
C GLU A 178 14.66 15.23 11.82
N GLU A 179 14.68 14.79 13.08
CA GLU A 179 14.91 13.37 13.44
C GLU A 179 13.76 12.46 12.98
N VAL A 180 12.56 13.00 12.78
CA VAL A 180 11.38 12.26 12.28
C VAL A 180 10.91 12.76 10.91
N ALA A 181 11.67 13.64 10.26
CA ALA A 181 11.30 14.20 8.97
C ALA A 181 11.47 13.17 7.85
N LEU A 182 10.44 13.08 7.01
CA LEU A 182 10.47 12.32 5.76
C LEU A 182 11.41 12.99 4.74
N PRO A 183 12.11 12.23 3.88
CA PRO A 183 12.94 12.81 2.84
C PRO A 183 12.17 13.84 2.00
N ALA A 184 12.77 15.03 1.79
CA ALA A 184 12.10 16.15 1.13
C ALA A 184 11.67 15.81 -0.30
N LYS A 185 12.54 15.09 -1.04
CA LYS A 185 12.33 14.69 -2.44
C LYS A 185 11.58 13.36 -2.61
N LEU A 186 11.06 12.78 -1.53
CA LEU A 186 10.38 11.47 -1.57
C LEU A 186 9.30 11.37 -2.66
N LEU A 187 8.51 12.43 -2.88
CA LEU A 187 7.44 12.45 -3.88
C LEU A 187 7.82 13.25 -5.13
N ASP A 188 9.10 13.50 -5.37
CA ASP A 188 9.57 14.09 -6.63
C ASP A 188 9.54 13.02 -7.73
N VAL A 189 8.72 13.20 -8.76
CA VAL A 189 8.57 12.23 -9.86
C VAL A 189 9.90 11.93 -10.56
N ALA A 190 10.78 12.93 -10.67
CA ALA A 190 12.07 12.80 -11.35
C ALA A 190 13.03 11.88 -10.58
N GLN A 191 12.76 11.64 -9.30
CA GLN A 191 13.49 10.63 -8.53
C GLN A 191 13.08 9.21 -8.92
N TRP A 192 11.86 8.96 -9.41
CA TRP A 192 11.35 7.60 -9.58
C TRP A 192 11.25 7.15 -11.02
N LEU A 193 10.90 8.06 -11.92
CA LEU A 193 10.63 7.77 -13.32
C LEU A 193 11.69 8.44 -14.20
N HIS A 194 12.64 7.65 -14.67
CA HIS A 194 13.75 8.07 -15.52
C HIS A 194 13.43 7.73 -16.99
N PHE A 195 12.89 8.70 -17.72
CA PHE A 195 12.51 8.53 -19.12
C PHE A 195 13.71 8.56 -20.09
N ASP A 196 14.91 8.90 -19.60
CA ASP A 196 16.13 9.03 -20.41
C ASP A 196 16.84 7.68 -20.69
N ASP A 197 16.32 6.57 -20.15
CA ASP A 197 16.89 5.25 -20.36
C ASP A 197 16.82 4.83 -21.84
N GLN A 198 17.98 4.42 -22.38
CA GLN A 198 18.32 4.33 -23.81
C GLN A 198 17.24 3.71 -24.73
N PRO A 199 17.16 4.19 -25.99
CA PRO A 199 16.29 3.61 -27.01
C PRO A 199 16.58 2.13 -27.22
N ALA A 200 15.57 1.38 -27.68
CA ALA A 200 15.71 -0.03 -27.98
C ALA A 200 16.95 -0.32 -28.84
N ALA A 201 17.55 -1.50 -28.63
CA ALA A 201 18.52 -2.04 -29.57
C ALA A 201 17.94 -1.95 -30.99
N THR A 202 18.66 -1.25 -31.87
CA THR A 202 18.30 -1.04 -33.27
C THR A 202 18.01 -2.39 -33.94
N GLY A 203 16.76 -2.62 -34.38
CA GLY A 203 16.39 -3.81 -35.15
C GLY A 203 15.14 -4.57 -34.66
N VAL A 204 14.63 -4.31 -33.46
CA VAL A 204 13.34 -4.87 -33.01
C VAL A 204 12.21 -3.96 -33.48
N LYS A 205 11.25 -4.48 -34.26
CA LYS A 205 10.04 -3.74 -34.63
C LYS A 205 9.22 -3.49 -33.37
N GLN A 206 9.33 -2.30 -32.80
CA GLN A 206 8.57 -1.91 -31.63
C GLN A 206 7.08 -1.85 -31.97
N PRO A 207 6.20 -2.37 -31.10
CA PRO A 207 4.78 -2.05 -31.17
C PRO A 207 4.58 -0.52 -31.14
N PRO A 208 3.64 0.03 -31.92
CA PRO A 208 3.44 1.47 -31.99
C PRO A 208 3.00 2.06 -30.65
N ASP A 209 3.35 3.31 -30.38
CA ASP A 209 2.77 4.02 -29.26
C ASP A 209 1.24 4.17 -29.44
N PHE A 210 0.52 4.19 -28.32
CA PHE A 210 -0.93 4.38 -28.36
C PHE A 210 -1.45 5.10 -27.13
N ALA A 211 -2.57 5.80 -27.31
CA ALA A 211 -3.43 6.26 -26.24
C ALA A 211 -4.84 5.68 -26.45
N MET A 212 -5.47 5.22 -25.38
CA MET A 212 -6.75 4.55 -25.43
C MET A 212 -7.61 4.94 -24.22
N ARG A 213 -8.91 5.05 -24.44
CA ARG A 213 -9.93 5.19 -23.41
C ARG A 213 -10.89 4.02 -23.50
N MET A 214 -11.28 3.51 -22.33
CA MET A 214 -12.20 2.39 -22.18
C MET A 214 -13.27 2.73 -21.15
N GLN A 215 -14.42 2.06 -21.23
CA GLN A 215 -15.54 2.27 -20.33
C GLN A 215 -16.07 0.95 -19.75
N TRP A 216 -16.53 0.99 -18.51
CA TRP A 216 -17.31 -0.09 -17.90
C TRP A 216 -18.24 0.46 -16.82
N LYS A 217 -19.57 0.39 -17.01
CA LYS A 217 -20.57 0.80 -16.00
C LYS A 217 -20.28 2.18 -15.35
N GLY A 218 -19.86 3.14 -16.17
CA GLY A 218 -19.49 4.50 -15.73
C GLY A 218 -18.06 4.64 -15.18
N ALA A 219 -17.33 3.54 -14.98
CA ALA A 219 -15.89 3.59 -14.76
C ALA A 219 -15.16 3.88 -16.07
N VAL A 220 -14.12 4.69 -15.98
CA VAL A 220 -13.27 5.10 -17.09
C VAL A 220 -11.89 4.52 -16.89
N ARG A 221 -11.33 3.89 -17.92
CA ARG A 221 -9.93 3.45 -17.93
C ARG A 221 -9.18 4.16 -19.05
N VAL A 222 -8.00 4.69 -18.74
CA VAL A 222 -7.11 5.37 -19.68
C VAL A 222 -5.81 4.59 -19.72
N MET A 223 -5.43 4.15 -20.91
CA MET A 223 -4.18 3.43 -21.13
C MET A 223 -3.32 4.17 -22.14
N ARG A 224 -2.01 4.24 -21.87
CA ARG A 224 -1.04 4.82 -22.79
C ARG A 224 0.21 3.95 -22.85
N ARG A 225 0.79 3.82 -24.04
CA ARG A 225 2.10 3.18 -24.25
C ARG A 225 3.03 4.17 -24.93
N HIS A 226 4.16 4.40 -24.29
CA HIS A 226 5.32 5.09 -24.85
C HIS A 226 6.53 4.18 -24.64
N ASP A 227 6.81 3.27 -25.59
CA ASP A 227 7.70 2.13 -25.33
C ASP A 227 9.06 2.54 -24.71
N PRO A 228 9.51 1.92 -23.60
CA PRO A 228 8.97 0.73 -22.92
C PRO A 228 7.94 1.00 -21.79
N TRP A 229 7.43 2.22 -21.71
CA TRP A 229 6.51 2.66 -20.67
C TRP A 229 5.07 2.31 -20.94
N ILE A 230 4.37 1.89 -19.89
CA ILE A 230 2.93 1.63 -19.89
C ILE A 230 2.31 2.44 -18.75
N TYR A 231 1.33 3.27 -19.10
CA TYR A 231 0.44 3.98 -18.19
C TYR A 231 -0.93 3.30 -18.23
N ASP A 232 -1.50 3.04 -17.06
CA ASP A 232 -2.80 2.41 -16.91
C ASP A 232 -3.52 2.98 -15.69
N GLU A 233 -4.57 3.77 -15.93
CA GLU A 233 -5.37 4.40 -14.90
C GLU A 233 -6.83 3.99 -15.03
N ALA A 234 -7.46 3.60 -13.93
CA ALA A 234 -8.90 3.38 -13.86
C ALA A 234 -9.51 4.25 -12.76
N ALA A 235 -10.61 4.93 -13.08
CA ALA A 235 -11.40 5.73 -12.15
C ALA A 235 -12.85 5.25 -12.16
N TYR A 236 -13.41 5.04 -10.96
CA TYR A 236 -14.76 4.49 -10.79
C TYR A 236 -15.72 5.57 -10.23
N PRO A 237 -17.03 5.48 -10.51
CA PRO A 237 -18.02 6.45 -10.02
C PRO A 237 -18.12 6.55 -8.50
N ASP A 238 -17.71 5.51 -7.78
CA ASP A 238 -17.71 5.45 -6.32
C ASP A 238 -16.45 6.08 -5.69
N GLY A 239 -15.59 6.72 -6.49
CA GLY A 239 -14.36 7.37 -6.07
C GLY A 239 -13.15 6.43 -5.98
N ARG A 240 -13.31 5.12 -6.20
CA ARG A 240 -12.15 4.23 -6.34
C ARG A 240 -11.29 4.68 -7.51
N ARG A 241 -9.98 4.56 -7.36
CA ARG A 241 -9.01 4.86 -8.41
C ARG A 241 -7.83 3.91 -8.33
N TYR A 242 -7.32 3.52 -9.49
CA TYR A 242 -6.09 2.78 -9.64
C TYR A 242 -5.23 3.48 -10.68
N LEU A 243 -3.92 3.51 -10.46
CA LEU A 243 -2.93 3.95 -11.43
C LEU A 243 -1.75 2.99 -11.36
N SER A 244 -1.21 2.64 -12.51
CA SER A 244 0.08 1.98 -12.67
C SER A 244 0.84 2.61 -13.82
N ILE A 245 2.09 2.97 -13.54
CA ILE A 245 3.06 3.42 -14.51
C ILE A 245 4.25 2.50 -14.37
N ARG A 246 4.61 1.79 -15.43
CA ARG A 246 5.73 0.84 -15.41
C ARG A 246 6.61 0.98 -16.62
N ASN A 247 7.90 0.74 -16.42
CA ASN A 247 8.85 0.51 -17.51
C ASN A 247 9.08 -1.00 -17.65
N ALA A 248 8.63 -1.57 -18.77
CA ALA A 248 8.73 -3.01 -19.00
C ALA A 248 10.17 -3.54 -19.13
N ARG A 249 11.17 -2.66 -19.31
CA ARG A 249 12.58 -3.05 -19.43
C ARG A 249 13.35 -2.91 -18.13
N THR A 250 13.16 -1.79 -17.42
CA THR A 250 13.97 -1.47 -16.23
C THR A 250 13.31 -1.93 -14.93
N GLY A 251 12.01 -2.25 -14.96
CA GLY A 251 11.25 -2.57 -13.75
C GLY A 251 10.97 -1.35 -12.87
N GLN A 252 11.16 -0.13 -13.38
CA GLN A 252 10.68 1.08 -12.72
C GLN A 252 9.15 1.03 -12.63
N GLU A 253 8.62 1.37 -11.46
CA GLU A 253 7.19 1.30 -11.21
C GLU A 253 6.71 2.40 -10.26
N LEU A 254 5.56 2.97 -10.59
CA LEU A 254 4.69 3.71 -9.69
C LEU A 254 3.33 3.05 -9.73
N SER A 255 2.78 2.66 -8.58
CA SER A 255 1.38 2.25 -8.50
C SER A 255 0.65 2.98 -7.39
N PHE A 256 -0.60 3.31 -7.64
CA PHE A 256 -1.43 4.09 -6.72
C PHE A 256 -2.83 3.52 -6.64
N ARG A 257 -3.42 3.61 -5.45
CA ARG A 257 -4.80 3.21 -5.18
C ARG A 257 -5.50 4.22 -4.27
N ALA A 258 -6.71 4.59 -4.67
CA ALA A 258 -7.70 5.21 -3.81
C ALA A 258 -8.86 4.24 -3.54
N ALA A 259 -9.30 4.21 -2.29
CA ALA A 259 -10.45 3.45 -1.85
C ALA A 259 -11.77 4.12 -2.28
N LYS A 260 -12.90 3.45 -1.99
CA LYS A 260 -14.23 4.02 -2.18
C LYS A 260 -14.35 5.35 -1.43
N GLY A 261 -14.92 6.36 -2.08
CA GLY A 261 -14.98 7.74 -1.59
C GLY A 261 -13.75 8.58 -1.90
N GLY A 262 -12.75 8.06 -2.63
CA GLY A 262 -11.59 8.82 -3.08
C GLY A 262 -10.46 8.95 -2.05
N ALA A 263 -10.56 8.25 -0.91
CA ALA A 263 -9.50 8.26 0.10
C ALA A 263 -8.25 7.55 -0.43
N PHE A 264 -7.10 8.23 -0.43
CA PHE A 264 -5.84 7.63 -0.85
C PHE A 264 -5.46 6.53 0.13
N GLU A 265 -5.18 5.34 -0.40
CA GLU A 265 -4.94 4.12 0.39
C GLU A 265 -3.50 3.63 0.24
N ASN A 266 -2.98 3.59 -0.98
CA ASN A 266 -1.63 3.06 -1.22
C ASN A 266 -0.93 3.78 -2.36
N LEU A 267 0.37 4.03 -2.19
CA LEU A 267 1.29 4.44 -3.24
C LEU A 267 2.56 3.63 -3.11
N PHE A 268 2.99 3.03 -4.20
CA PHE A 268 4.24 2.32 -4.30
C PHE A 268 5.13 2.96 -5.35
N LEU A 269 6.41 3.11 -5.04
CA LEU A 269 7.42 3.72 -5.89
C LEU A 269 8.67 2.83 -5.91
N CYS A 270 9.16 2.52 -7.09
CA CYS A 270 10.34 1.67 -7.26
C CYS A 270 11.17 2.08 -8.46
N GLN A 271 12.47 2.29 -8.24
CA GLN A 271 13.42 2.61 -9.32
C GLN A 271 13.95 1.36 -10.02
N LYS A 272 14.07 0.23 -9.31
CA LYS A 272 14.59 -1.04 -9.82
C LYS A 272 13.93 -2.19 -9.08
N CYS A 273 12.72 -2.55 -9.47
CA CYS A 273 12.08 -3.76 -8.97
C CYS A 273 12.38 -4.90 -9.94
N GLN A 274 12.74 -6.08 -9.42
CA GLN A 274 12.80 -7.26 -10.30
C GLN A 274 11.40 -7.48 -10.88
N PRO A 275 11.27 -7.83 -12.18
CA PRO A 275 10.04 -8.38 -12.70
C PRO A 275 9.62 -9.55 -11.81
N GLY A 276 8.54 -9.39 -11.04
CA GLY A 276 8.06 -10.38 -10.07
C GLY A 276 8.12 -9.99 -8.58
N ASP A 277 8.79 -8.89 -8.22
CA ASP A 277 8.97 -8.50 -6.81
C ASP A 277 7.72 -7.89 -6.14
N MET A 278 6.61 -7.65 -6.86
CA MET A 278 5.34 -7.33 -6.20
C MET A 278 4.05 -7.69 -6.95
N LEU A 279 2.99 -7.75 -6.14
CA LEU A 279 1.59 -8.08 -6.43
C LEU A 279 0.97 -7.12 -7.46
N SER A 280 1.36 -7.25 -8.72
CA SER A 280 0.48 -6.87 -9.83
C SER A 280 -0.73 -7.80 -9.83
N ILE A 281 -1.74 -7.48 -9.02
CA ILE A 281 -3.03 -8.20 -8.99
C ILE A 281 -3.71 -8.19 -10.38
N LEU A 282 -3.24 -7.32 -11.28
CA LEU A 282 -3.87 -7.06 -12.58
C LEU A 282 -3.04 -7.50 -13.79
N HIS A 283 -1.83 -8.04 -13.60
CA HIS A 283 -1.05 -8.60 -14.69
C HIS A 283 -0.55 -9.97 -14.24
N GLY A 284 -1.07 -11.03 -14.88
CA GLY A 284 -0.66 -12.40 -14.56
C GLY A 284 0.86 -12.49 -14.52
N ARG A 285 1.40 -12.88 -13.36
CA ARG A 285 2.82 -13.11 -13.13
C ARG A 285 3.38 -14.01 -14.22
N ASP A 286 4.39 -13.57 -14.97
CA ASP A 286 5.24 -14.37 -15.87
C ASP A 286 4.51 -15.43 -16.74
N ALA A 287 3.20 -15.24 -16.95
CA ALA A 287 2.34 -16.22 -17.56
C ALA A 287 2.26 -15.84 -19.03
N VAL A 288 2.80 -16.71 -19.88
CA VAL A 288 2.66 -16.54 -21.32
C VAL A 288 1.17 -16.54 -21.65
N PRO A 289 0.61 -15.46 -22.22
CA PRO A 289 -0.80 -15.39 -22.55
C PRO A 289 -1.23 -16.58 -23.41
N LYS A 290 -2.37 -17.18 -23.10
CA LYS A 290 -2.89 -18.35 -23.81
C LYS A 290 -4.07 -17.95 -24.67
N SER A 291 -4.01 -18.21 -25.97
CA SER A 291 -5.14 -17.98 -26.87
C SER A 291 -6.38 -18.75 -26.39
N MET A 292 -7.52 -18.07 -26.43
CA MET A 292 -8.84 -18.63 -26.12
C MET A 292 -9.53 -19.21 -27.37
N GLY A 293 -8.92 -19.05 -28.55
CA GLY A 293 -9.41 -19.65 -29.80
C GLY A 293 -10.62 -18.96 -30.43
N HIS A 294 -10.94 -17.73 -30.00
CA HIS A 294 -11.99 -16.92 -30.63
C HIS A 294 -11.52 -15.48 -30.85
N THR A 295 -12.19 -14.82 -31.80
CA THR A 295 -11.90 -13.46 -32.25
C THR A 295 -13.12 -12.57 -32.05
N ASP A 296 -12.90 -11.26 -32.02
CA ASP A 296 -13.94 -10.25 -31.90
C ASP A 296 -13.55 -9.00 -32.71
N SER A 297 -14.43 -8.00 -32.74
CA SER A 297 -14.10 -6.68 -33.25
C SER A 297 -14.61 -5.56 -32.35
N VAL A 298 -13.71 -4.62 -32.05
CA VAL A 298 -13.99 -3.42 -31.27
C VAL A 298 -13.51 -2.22 -32.09
N LEU A 299 -14.35 -1.18 -32.18
CA LEU A 299 -14.08 0.00 -33.02
C LEU A 299 -13.78 -0.32 -34.50
N GLY A 300 -14.30 -1.45 -35.01
CA GLY A 300 -14.05 -1.92 -36.37
C GLY A 300 -12.67 -2.56 -36.58
N GLU A 301 -11.88 -2.72 -35.52
CA GLU A 301 -10.60 -3.42 -35.55
C GLU A 301 -10.76 -4.87 -35.09
N PRO A 302 -10.12 -5.85 -35.75
CA PRO A 302 -10.14 -7.23 -35.31
C PRO A 302 -9.20 -7.45 -34.12
N CYS A 303 -9.63 -8.27 -33.17
CA CYS A 303 -8.81 -8.72 -32.05
C CYS A 303 -9.03 -10.20 -31.73
N GLU A 304 -8.04 -10.84 -31.12
CA GLU A 304 -8.10 -12.23 -30.64
C GLU A 304 -8.08 -12.25 -29.12
N TRP A 305 -8.87 -13.15 -28.53
CA TRP A 305 -8.97 -13.27 -27.08
C TRP A 305 -7.87 -14.15 -26.48
N PHE A 306 -7.27 -13.64 -25.40
CA PHE A 306 -6.23 -14.32 -24.64
C PHE A 306 -6.60 -14.38 -23.15
N ASP A 307 -6.35 -15.52 -22.53
CA ASP A 307 -6.23 -15.68 -21.09
C ASP A 307 -4.85 -15.14 -20.68
N MET A 308 -4.87 -14.09 -19.85
CA MET A 308 -3.68 -13.38 -19.39
C MET A 308 -3.18 -13.89 -18.03
N ALA A 309 -3.90 -14.80 -17.39
CA ALA A 309 -3.50 -15.41 -16.12
C ALA A 309 -3.67 -16.94 -16.14
N PRO A 310 -3.19 -17.65 -17.18
CA PRO A 310 -3.44 -19.07 -17.32
C PRO A 310 -2.87 -19.86 -16.14
N ARG A 311 -3.69 -20.77 -15.60
CA ARG A 311 -3.38 -21.62 -14.43
C ARG A 311 -3.33 -20.86 -13.10
N THR A 312 -3.83 -19.62 -13.04
CA THR A 312 -4.00 -18.90 -11.78
C THR A 312 -5.39 -19.18 -11.24
N ALA A 313 -5.48 -19.76 -10.03
CA ALA A 313 -6.75 -19.91 -9.33
C ALA A 313 -7.26 -18.54 -8.86
N ASP A 314 -8.58 -18.38 -8.81
CA ASP A 314 -9.28 -17.18 -8.29
C ASP A 314 -9.01 -15.85 -9.01
N VAL A 315 -8.31 -15.87 -10.16
CA VAL A 315 -8.09 -14.73 -11.04
C VAL A 315 -8.65 -15.04 -12.42
N ASN A 316 -9.55 -14.20 -12.88
CA ASN A 316 -10.10 -14.25 -14.23
C ASN A 316 -9.66 -12.99 -14.97
N HIS A 317 -8.61 -13.10 -15.78
CA HIS A 317 -8.08 -11.99 -16.55
C HIS A 317 -7.97 -12.38 -18.03
N SER A 318 -8.75 -11.73 -18.87
CA SER A 318 -8.80 -11.95 -20.31
C SER A 318 -8.70 -10.64 -21.07
N GLN A 319 -8.04 -10.64 -22.24
CA GLN A 319 -7.92 -9.46 -23.09
C GLN A 319 -8.19 -9.80 -24.56
N CYS A 320 -8.88 -8.92 -25.28
CA CYS A 320 -8.98 -8.97 -26.73
C CYS A 320 -7.85 -8.11 -27.33
N LEU A 321 -6.84 -8.77 -27.89
CA LEU A 321 -5.62 -8.12 -28.37
C LEU A 321 -5.62 -8.00 -29.90
N THR A 322 -5.27 -6.81 -30.40
CA THR A 322 -4.94 -6.60 -31.82
C THR A 322 -3.60 -7.28 -32.19
N PRO A 323 -3.28 -7.41 -33.50
CA PRO A 323 -1.98 -7.95 -33.93
C PRO A 323 -0.76 -7.20 -33.37
N ASP A 324 -0.91 -5.90 -33.09
CA ASP A 324 0.11 -5.02 -32.49
C ASP A 324 0.03 -4.95 -30.94
N ARG A 325 -0.66 -5.92 -30.33
CA ARG A 325 -0.76 -6.15 -28.88
C ARG A 325 -1.41 -4.99 -28.11
N ILE A 326 -2.42 -4.34 -28.69
CA ILE A 326 -3.24 -3.33 -28.01
C ILE A 326 -4.52 -4.00 -27.50
N PRO A 327 -4.87 -3.87 -26.20
CA PRO A 327 -6.04 -4.52 -25.62
C PRO A 327 -7.31 -3.70 -25.85
N LEU A 328 -8.11 -4.05 -26.85
CA LEU A 328 -9.37 -3.34 -27.13
C LEU A 328 -10.49 -3.69 -26.16
N GLU A 329 -10.38 -4.84 -25.49
CA GLU A 329 -11.29 -5.23 -24.41
C GLU A 329 -10.51 -5.92 -23.31
N ILE A 330 -10.87 -5.64 -22.06
CA ILE A 330 -10.22 -6.19 -20.87
C ILE A 330 -11.28 -6.65 -19.88
N GLY A 331 -11.33 -7.97 -19.65
CA GLY A 331 -12.13 -8.62 -18.62
C GLY A 331 -11.27 -8.96 -17.41
N ILE A 332 -11.58 -8.43 -16.23
CA ILE A 332 -10.84 -8.67 -14.99
C ILE A 332 -11.82 -9.00 -13.88
N GLY A 333 -11.61 -10.09 -13.16
CA GLY A 333 -12.41 -10.44 -11.99
C GLY A 333 -11.63 -11.37 -11.07
N GLY A 334 -12.03 -11.39 -9.81
CA GLY A 334 -11.62 -12.41 -8.84
C GLY A 334 -12.77 -13.35 -8.52
N ALA A 335 -12.50 -14.46 -7.84
CA ALA A 335 -13.54 -15.41 -7.40
C ALA A 335 -14.68 -14.78 -6.58
N TRP A 336 -14.42 -13.63 -5.94
CA TRP A 336 -15.32 -12.99 -4.97
C TRP A 336 -15.74 -11.56 -5.36
N ALA A 337 -15.37 -11.09 -6.56
CA ALA A 337 -15.68 -9.74 -7.03
C ALA A 337 -16.41 -9.79 -8.38
N PRO A 338 -17.31 -8.83 -8.67
CA PRO A 338 -17.92 -8.73 -9.98
C PRO A 338 -16.84 -8.57 -11.04
N ARG A 339 -17.00 -9.29 -12.16
CA ARG A 339 -16.14 -9.15 -13.33
C ARG A 339 -16.30 -7.75 -13.92
N GLU A 340 -15.19 -7.05 -14.02
CA GLU A 340 -15.03 -5.77 -14.68
C GLU A 340 -14.72 -6.01 -16.15
N GLU A 341 -15.44 -5.33 -17.06
CA GLU A 341 -15.37 -5.56 -18.51
C GLU A 341 -15.22 -4.23 -19.22
N PHE A 342 -13.97 -3.78 -19.33
CA PHE A 342 -13.64 -2.53 -19.99
C PHE A 342 -13.58 -2.74 -21.50
N VAL A 343 -14.36 -1.96 -22.25
CA VAL A 343 -14.35 -1.95 -23.71
C VAL A 343 -13.81 -0.61 -24.19
N ALA A 344 -12.89 -0.64 -25.15
CA ALA A 344 -12.34 0.56 -25.76
C ALA A 344 -13.42 1.34 -26.52
N ASP A 345 -13.53 2.63 -26.24
CA ASP A 345 -14.40 3.54 -26.97
C ASP A 345 -13.63 4.64 -27.71
N GLU A 346 -12.32 4.72 -27.49
CA GLU A 346 -11.40 5.58 -28.23
C GLU A 346 -10.00 4.94 -28.28
N ILE A 347 -9.38 4.93 -29.45
CA ILE A 347 -7.99 4.50 -29.65
C ILE A 347 -7.28 5.43 -30.64
N GLN A 348 -6.05 5.83 -30.30
CA GLN A 348 -5.18 6.62 -31.14
C GLN A 348 -3.80 5.96 -31.18
N ARG A 349 -3.35 5.51 -32.35
CA ARG A 349 -1.96 5.07 -32.59
C ARG A 349 -1.14 6.26 -33.04
N ARG A 350 -0.33 6.81 -32.14
CA ARG A 350 0.52 7.97 -32.38
C ARG A 350 1.69 7.95 -31.42
N ASP A 351 2.77 8.61 -31.81
CA ASP A 351 3.89 8.86 -30.92
C ASP A 351 3.40 9.66 -29.71
N LEU A 352 3.73 9.16 -28.51
CA LEU A 352 3.46 9.86 -27.27
C LEU A 352 4.72 10.56 -26.80
N LYS A 353 4.53 11.67 -26.07
CA LYS A 353 5.64 12.31 -25.37
C LYS A 353 5.77 11.75 -23.94
N PRO A 354 6.97 11.75 -23.34
CA PRO A 354 7.19 11.29 -21.97
C PRO A 354 6.25 11.95 -20.95
N GLU A 355 5.95 13.24 -21.12
CA GLU A 355 5.02 13.97 -20.24
C GLU A 355 3.59 13.39 -20.21
N GLU A 356 3.17 12.64 -21.23
CA GLU A 356 1.85 12.00 -21.30
C GLU A 356 1.76 10.72 -20.43
N ILE A 357 2.91 10.24 -19.94
CA ILE A 357 3.04 9.06 -19.08
C ILE A 357 3.21 9.44 -17.61
N LEU A 358 3.38 10.73 -17.30
CA LEU A 358 3.55 11.18 -15.91
C LEU A 358 2.29 10.92 -15.07
N PRO A 359 2.45 10.60 -13.77
CA PRO A 359 1.32 10.48 -12.87
C PRO A 359 0.61 11.84 -12.74
N PRO A 360 -0.71 11.83 -12.52
CA PRO A 360 -1.43 13.05 -12.16
C PRO A 360 -0.84 13.70 -10.90
N ALA A 361 -0.77 15.03 -10.89
CA ALA A 361 -0.03 15.79 -9.87
C ALA A 361 -0.52 15.56 -8.43
N ASP A 362 -1.81 15.23 -8.28
CA ASP A 362 -2.41 14.95 -6.99
C ASP A 362 -1.82 13.70 -6.31
N VAL A 363 -1.40 12.70 -7.09
CA VAL A 363 -0.85 11.43 -6.57
C VAL A 363 0.45 11.67 -5.80
N LEU A 364 1.28 12.62 -6.23
CA LEU A 364 2.58 12.92 -5.64
C LEU A 364 2.59 14.19 -4.76
N THR A 365 1.41 14.73 -4.46
CA THR A 365 1.29 15.89 -3.57
C THR A 365 1.31 15.44 -2.10
N ARG A 366 2.30 15.91 -1.30
CA ARG A 366 2.49 15.51 0.11
C ARG A 366 1.24 15.70 0.98
N SER A 367 0.52 16.82 0.81
CA SER A 367 -0.68 17.11 1.59
C SER A 367 -1.83 16.12 1.36
N ASN A 368 -1.95 15.52 0.17
CA ASN A 368 -2.96 14.50 -0.09
C ASN A 368 -2.71 13.20 0.70
N TRP A 369 -1.46 13.01 1.13
CA TRP A 369 -1.01 11.95 2.02
C TRP A 369 -0.93 12.39 3.49
N ASP A 370 -1.39 13.58 3.88
CA ASP A 370 -1.20 14.10 5.25
C ASP A 370 0.27 14.21 5.72
N ILE A 371 1.21 14.16 4.78
CA ILE A 371 2.64 14.28 5.02
C ILE A 371 2.97 15.78 5.16
N PRO A 372 3.67 16.21 6.23
CA PRO A 372 4.14 17.58 6.38
C PRO A 372 4.96 18.07 5.17
N GLY A 373 4.81 19.35 4.87
CA GLY A 373 5.48 20.05 3.77
C GLY A 373 6.98 20.23 3.99
#